data_AF-A0A1B7WVE9-F1
#
_entry.id   AF-A0A1B7WVE9-F1
#
_cell.length_a   1.000
_cell.length_b   1.000
_cell.length_c   1.000
_cell.angle_alpha   90.00
_cell.angle_beta   90.00
_cell.angle_gamma   90.00
#
_symmetry.space_group_name_H-M   'P 1'
#
loop_
_entity.id
_entity.type
_entity.pdbx_description
1 polymer ?
#
loop_
_entity_poly.entity_id
_entity_poly.type
_entity_poly.pdbx_seq_one_letter_code
_entity_poly.pdbx_strand_id
1 'polypeptide(L)' 'MHLKLDRLITKNVNGIAIQIYASLIAYLILQLVSVPKEWGEKMLDKFRYLQACMCQQISYVHWMEDIMKC' A
#
# COMPACT_ATOMS: atom_id res chain seq x y z
N MET A 1 -11.87 0.18 17.22
CA MET A 1 -10.97 -1.00 17.19
C MET A 1 -9.58 -0.54 17.62
N HIS A 2 -9.21 -0.77 18.88
CA HIS A 2 -7.89 -0.41 19.41
C HIS A 2 -6.89 -1.41 18.81
N LEU A 3 -6.35 -1.10 17.64
CA LEU A 3 -5.26 -1.86 17.04
C LEU A 3 -4.07 -1.75 17.99
N LYS A 4 -3.92 -2.74 18.89
CA LYS A 4 -2.74 -2.87 19.74
C LYS A 4 -1.56 -3.14 18.80
N LEU A 5 -0.94 -2.06 18.34
CA LEU A 5 0.28 -2.08 17.54
C LEU A 5 1.35 -2.96 18.21
N ASP A 6 1.33 -3.03 19.55
CA ASP A 6 2.11 -3.92 20.41
C ASP A 6 2.04 -5.41 20.05
N ARG A 7 0.91 -5.89 19.48
CA ARG A 7 0.77 -7.29 19.04
C ARG A 7 1.16 -7.52 17.59
N LEU A 8 1.28 -6.47 16.79
CA LEU A 8 1.67 -6.55 15.39
C LEU A 8 3.19 -6.42 15.21
N ILE A 9 3.89 -5.78 16.15
CA ILE A 9 5.35 -5.75 16.18
C ILE A 9 5.83 -7.11 16.71
N THR A 10 6.10 -8.00 15.78
CA THR A 10 6.85 -9.22 16.05
C THR A 10 8.18 -8.81 16.67
N LYS A 11 8.42 -9.21 17.93
CA LYS A 11 9.68 -8.93 18.65
C LYS A 11 10.89 -9.69 18.08
N ASN A 12 10.67 -10.47 17.02
CA ASN A 12 11.71 -11.16 16.28
C ASN A 12 12.36 -10.19 15.27
N VAL A 13 13.69 -10.11 15.30
CA VAL A 13 14.49 -9.30 14.36
C VAL A 13 14.13 -9.60 12.90
N ASN A 14 13.89 -10.88 12.54
CA ASN A 14 13.46 -11.24 11.19
C ASN A 14 12.08 -10.67 10.84
N GLY A 15 11.19 -10.64 11.82
CA GLY A 15 9.85 -10.09 11.65
C GLY A 15 9.86 -8.58 11.45
N ILE A 16 10.70 -7.87 12.21
CA ILE A 16 10.93 -6.43 12.04
C ILE A 16 11.54 -6.15 10.67
N ALA A 17 12.54 -6.94 10.25
CA ALA A 17 13.15 -6.79 8.94
C ALA A 17 12.12 -6.95 7.80
N ILE A 18 11.26 -7.97 7.88
CA ILE A 18 10.17 -8.16 6.91
C ILE A 18 9.20 -6.97 6.90
N GLN A 19 8.83 -6.43 8.07
CA GLN A 19 7.97 -5.24 8.14
C GLN A 19 8.60 -4.00 7.52
N ILE A 20 9.91 -3.81 7.71
CA ILE A 20 10.66 -2.73 7.08
C ILE A 20 10.68 -2.93 5.56
N TYR A 21 11.01 -4.12 5.07
CA TYR A 21 11.01 -4.42 3.64
C TYR A 21 9.62 -4.22 3.01
N ALA A 22 8.56 -4.72 3.65
CA ALA A 22 7.19 -4.53 3.18
C ALA A 22 6.80 -3.04 3.11
N SER A 23 7.19 -2.26 4.12
CA SER A 23 6.94 -0.81 4.15
C SER A 23 7.68 -0.07 3.03
N LEU A 24 8.94 -0.44 2.77
CA LEU A 24 9.73 0.13 1.68
C LEU A 24 9.16 -0.23 0.31
N ILE A 25 8.76 -1.48 0.10
CA ILE A 25 8.13 -1.92 -1.15
C ILE A 25 6.82 -1.16 -1.37
N ALA A 26 5.96 -1.04 -0.36
CA ALA A 26 4.72 -0.29 -0.46
C ALA A 26 4.97 1.19 -0.81
N TYR A 27 5.99 1.80 -0.20
CA TYR A 27 6.40 3.17 -0.49
C TYR A 27 6.84 3.36 -1.95
N LEU A 28 7.64 2.44 -2.48
CA LEU A 28 8.08 2.47 -3.88
C LEU A 28 6.89 2.31 -4.84
N ILE A 29 5.96 1.39 -4.56
CA ILE A 29 4.72 1.23 -5.35
C ILE A 29 3.93 2.55 -5.36
N LEU A 30 3.77 3.19 -4.20
CA LEU A 30 3.08 4.49 -4.09
C LEU A 30 3.73 5.62 -4.90
N GLN A 31 5.07 5.61 -5.03
CA GLN A 31 5.74 6.58 -5.88
C GLN A 31 5.47 6.34 -7.36
N LEU A 32 5.43 5.07 -7.79
CA LEU A 32 5.21 4.67 -9.18
C LEU A 32 3.76 4.86 -9.64
N VAL A 33 2.80 4.78 -8.72
CA VAL A 33 1.39 4.94 -9.07
C VAL A 33 1.09 6.39 -9.46
N SER A 34 0.59 6.53 -10.69
CA SER A 34 -0.01 7.76 -11.19
C SER A 34 -1.43 7.86 -10.66
N VAL A 35 -1.75 9.00 -10.05
CA VAL A 35 -3.07 9.30 -9.47
C VAL A 35 -3.62 10.54 -10.14
N PRO A 36 -4.92 10.58 -10.50
CA PRO A 36 -5.51 11.77 -11.09
C PRO A 36 -5.35 12.97 -10.15
N LYS A 37 -4.99 14.14 -10.68
CA LYS A 37 -4.76 15.36 -9.89
C LYS A 37 -5.93 15.75 -8.99
N GLU A 38 -7.14 15.38 -9.38
CA GLU A 38 -8.39 15.58 -8.65
C GLU A 38 -8.40 14.94 -7.27
N TRP A 39 -7.64 13.85 -7.09
CA TRP A 39 -7.52 13.13 -5.83
C TRP A 39 -6.43 13.71 -4.92
N GLY A 40 -5.57 14.58 -5.45
CA GLY A 40 -4.47 15.21 -4.74
C GLY A 40 -3.10 14.64 -5.12
N GLU A 41 -2.06 15.37 -4.73
CA GLU A 41 -0.67 15.04 -5.05
C GLU A 41 0.11 14.51 -3.83
N LYS A 42 -0.47 14.54 -2.62
CA LYS A 42 0.24 14.05 -1.42
C LYS A 42 0.29 12.54 -1.43
N MET A 43 1.32 11.99 -0.80
CA MET A 43 1.48 10.54 -0.67
C MET A 43 0.29 9.86 0.03
N LEU A 44 -0.32 10.54 1.00
CA LEU A 44 -1.53 10.04 1.67
C LEU A 44 -2.73 9.98 0.73
N ASP A 45 -2.84 10.92 -0.19
CA ASP A 45 -3.91 10.97 -1.19
C ASP A 45 -3.77 9.80 -2.17
N LYS A 46 -2.53 9.53 -2.61
CA LYS A 46 -2.22 8.35 -3.41
C LYS A 46 -2.55 7.04 -2.70
N PHE A 47 -2.28 6.96 -1.40
CA PHE A 47 -2.60 5.79 -0.60
C PHE A 47 -4.12 5.56 -0.49
N ARG A 48 -4.89 6.62 -0.26
CA ARG A 48 -6.36 6.56 -0.23
C ARG A 48 -6.95 6.18 -1.58
N TYR A 49 -6.40 6.73 -2.67
CA TYR A 49 -6.79 6.36 -4.02
C TYR A 49 -6.55 4.86 -4.28
N LEU A 50 -5.36 4.36 -3.92
CA LEU A 50 -5.05 2.92 -4.00
C LEU A 50 -6.06 2.09 -3.21
N GLN A 51 -6.36 2.51 -1.97
CA GLN A 51 -7.33 1.83 -1.13
C GLN A 51 -8.73 1.82 -1.73
N ALA A 52 -9.16 2.92 -2.34
CA ALA A 52 -10.44 2.99 -3.05
C ALA A 52 -10.46 2.06 -4.27
N CYS A 53 -9.39 2.03 -5.07
CA CYS A 53 -9.24 1.09 -6.19
C CYS A 53 -9.27 -0.37 -5.71
N MET A 54 -8.60 -0.69 -4.60
CA MET A 54 -8.63 -2.02 -4.00
C MET A 54 -10.00 -2.42 -3.45
N CYS A 55 -10.81 -1.46 -3.00
CA CYS A 55 -12.19 -1.74 -2.59
C CYS A 55 -13.13 -1.95 -3.79
N GLN A 56 -12.82 -1.34 -4.95
CA GLN A 56 -13.59 -1.50 -6.18
C GLN A 56 -13.18 -2.75 -6.98
N GLN A 57 -11.89 -3.11 -6.97
CA GLN A 57 -11.35 -4.28 -7.65
C GLN A 57 -11.19 -5.43 -6.64
N ILE A 58 -11.78 -6.59 -6.93
CA ILE A 58 -11.93 -7.74 -6.01
C ILE A 58 -10.58 -8.25 -5.40
N SER A 59 -9.41 -7.89 -5.97
CA SER A 59 -8.09 -8.32 -5.46
C SER A 59 -6.92 -7.46 -5.98
N TYR A 60 -5.81 -7.45 -5.23
CA TYR A 60 -4.50 -6.87 -5.59
C TYR A 60 -3.99 -7.35 -6.96
N VAL A 61 -4.33 -8.59 -7.33
CA VAL A 61 -3.92 -9.21 -8.61
C VAL A 61 -4.61 -8.51 -9.78
N HIS A 62 -5.91 -8.23 -9.69
CA HIS A 62 -6.65 -7.59 -10.78
C HIS A 62 -6.21 -6.14 -11.01
N TRP A 63 -5.95 -5.40 -9.92
CA TRP A 63 -5.42 -4.05 -10.03
C TRP A 63 -3.97 -4.02 -10.58
N MET A 64 -3.11 -4.95 -10.16
CA MET A 64 -1.76 -5.09 -10.71
C MET A 64 -1.78 -5.49 -12.19
N GLU A 65 -2.69 -6.37 -12.60
CA GLU A 65 -2.88 -6.72 -14.01
C GLU A 65 -3.25 -5.50 -14.85
N ASP A 66 -4.14 -4.63 -14.37
CA ASP A 66 -4.50 -3.40 -15.10
C ASP A 66 -3.34 -2.40 -15.19
N ILE A 67 -2.47 -2.32 -14.17
CA ILE A 67 -1.25 -1.51 -14.22
C ILE A 67 -0.18 -2.12 -15.12
N MET A 68 -0.05 -3.44 -15.12
CA MET A 68 0.93 -4.17 -15.93
C MET A 68 0.51 -4.34 -17.39
N LYS A 69 -0.77 -4.12 -17.73
CA LYS A 69 -1.31 -4.13 -19.10
C LYS A 69 -0.93 -2.89 -19.93
N CYS A 70 -0.05 -2.02 -19.42
CA CYS A 70 0.61 -0.99 -20.21
C CYS A 70 1.51 -1.58 -21.31
#